data_AF-A0A4V2EW28-F1
#
_entry.id   AF-A0A4V2EW28-F1
#
_cell.length_a   1.000
_cell.length_b   1.000
_cell.length_c   1.000
_cell.angle_alpha   90.00
_cell.angle_beta   90.00
_cell.angle_gamma   90.00
#
_symmetry.space_group_name_H-M   'P 1'
#
loop_
_entity.id
_entity.type
_entity.pdbx_description
1 polymer ?
#
loop_
_entity_poly.entity_id
_entity_poly.type
_entity_poly.pdbx_seq_one_letter_code
_entity_poly.pdbx_strand_id
1 'polypeptide(L)'
;MDDNWLHILGYKSLGASSQTERGRDTRSQGHAPKPATAMSRTQAFLLVETRAPREKNHHVTSNGNKLPMPTINQLVRHGREVEPTKSKSPAMQNCPQRRGVCTRVYTTTPKKPNSALRKVAKVRLTNGFEVISYIGGEGHNLQEHSVVLVRGGRVKDLPGVRYHIVRGSLDLQGVKDRKQSRSKYGAKRPKK
;
A
#
# COMPACT_ATOMS: atom_id res chain seq x y z
N MET A 1 43.02 -62.95 11.25
CA MET A 1 43.18 -61.50 11.41
C MET A 1 41.81 -60.89 11.55
N ASP A 2 41.23 -61.11 12.73
CA ASP A 2 40.83 -60.08 13.72
C ASP A 2 40.01 -58.90 13.19
N ASP A 3 38.93 -58.41 13.80
CA ASP A 3 38.06 -58.84 14.89
C ASP A 3 36.93 -57.78 14.96
N ASN A 4 35.80 -58.16 15.55
CA ASN A 4 34.87 -57.29 16.30
C ASN A 4 33.69 -56.52 15.63
N TRP A 5 32.53 -57.20 15.62
CA TRP A 5 31.37 -57.00 16.53
C TRP A 5 30.60 -55.66 16.58
N LEU A 6 29.40 -55.67 15.98
CA LEU A 6 28.07 -55.56 16.63
C LEU A 6 27.97 -54.88 18.04
N HIS A 7 27.18 -53.79 18.16
CA HIS A 7 25.91 -53.68 18.93
C HIS A 7 25.55 -52.23 19.36
N ILE A 8 24.29 -51.86 19.07
CA ILE A 8 23.24 -51.27 19.93
C ILE A 8 23.61 -50.18 20.98
N LEU A 9 22.91 -49.04 20.89
CA LEU A 9 22.23 -48.20 21.92
C LEU A 9 22.34 -46.72 21.45
N GLY A 10 21.26 -45.97 21.23
CA GLY A 10 20.18 -45.75 22.19
C GLY A 10 20.50 -44.55 23.09
N TYR A 11 20.70 -43.35 22.54
CA TYR A 11 20.80 -42.12 23.36
C TYR A 11 19.79 -41.05 22.94
N LYS A 12 18.89 -40.83 23.90
CA LYS A 12 17.87 -39.77 23.99
C LYS A 12 18.51 -38.39 23.96
N SER A 13 18.14 -37.52 23.02
CA SER A 13 18.37 -36.09 23.16
C SER A 13 17.27 -35.49 24.05
N LEU A 14 17.71 -34.92 25.17
CA LEU A 14 16.91 -34.20 26.14
C LEU A 14 16.15 -33.02 25.51
N GLY A 15 14.91 -32.85 25.96
CA GLY A 15 14.00 -31.81 25.50
C GLY A 15 14.46 -30.41 25.87
N ALA A 16 14.33 -29.50 24.90
CA ALA A 16 14.29 -28.07 25.12
C ALA A 16 12.89 -27.56 24.78
N SER A 17 12.18 -27.23 25.84
CA SER A 17 10.96 -26.42 25.89
C SER A 17 11.11 -25.12 25.08
N SER A 18 10.17 -24.82 24.18
CA SER A 18 9.84 -23.45 23.83
C SER A 18 8.33 -23.32 23.67
N GLN A 19 7.77 -22.55 24.61
CA GLN A 19 6.35 -22.31 24.76
C GLN A 19 5.86 -21.34 23.70
N THR A 20 4.67 -21.65 23.21
CA THR A 20 3.69 -20.81 22.55
C THR A 20 3.57 -19.41 23.17
N GLU A 21 4.09 -18.37 22.49
CA GLU A 21 3.75 -16.98 22.83
C GLU A 21 2.40 -16.61 22.22
N ARG A 22 1.37 -16.68 23.06
CA ARG A 22 0.05 -16.07 22.82
C ARG A 22 0.14 -14.57 23.07
N GLY A 23 -0.45 -13.81 22.17
CA GLY A 23 -0.58 -12.36 22.24
C GLY A 23 -1.21 -11.89 23.56
N ARG A 24 -0.65 -10.82 24.12
CA ARG A 24 -1.25 -10.05 25.19
C ARG A 24 -2.03 -8.89 24.58
N ASP A 25 -3.35 -9.05 24.55
CA ASP A 25 -4.30 -7.95 24.41
C ASP A 25 -4.29 -7.11 25.69
N THR A 26 -3.73 -5.89 25.64
CA THR A 26 -3.87 -4.91 26.71
C THR A 26 -5.22 -4.22 26.59
N ARG A 27 -6.21 -4.80 27.26
CA ARG A 27 -7.53 -4.22 27.52
C ARG A 27 -7.36 -2.98 28.42
N SER A 28 -7.44 -1.78 27.84
CA SER A 28 -7.48 -0.52 28.59
C SER A 28 -8.75 -0.47 29.46
N GLN A 29 -8.58 -0.45 30.77
CA GLN A 29 -9.67 -0.26 31.72
C GLN A 29 -10.16 1.19 31.70
N GLY A 30 -11.47 1.37 31.52
CA GLY A 30 -12.15 2.64 31.65
C GLY A 30 -12.11 3.15 33.08
N HIS A 31 -11.78 4.43 33.24
CA HIS A 31 -11.91 5.15 34.51
C HIS A 31 -13.36 5.60 34.69
N ALA A 32 -13.96 5.20 35.81
CA ALA A 32 -15.26 5.68 36.26
C ALA A 32 -15.15 7.10 36.86
N PRO A 33 -16.14 7.98 36.68
CA PRO A 33 -16.17 9.29 37.34
C PRO A 33 -16.61 9.16 38.81
N LYS A 34 -15.94 9.91 39.69
CA LYS A 34 -16.26 10.01 41.14
C LYS A 34 -17.45 10.98 41.38
N PRO A 35 -18.24 10.77 42.46
CA PRO A 35 -19.42 11.57 42.75
C PRO A 35 -19.07 12.96 43.32
N ALA A 36 -19.92 13.94 42.99
CA ALA A 36 -19.85 15.31 43.49
C ALA A 36 -20.48 15.40 44.89
N THR A 37 -19.71 15.92 45.85
CA THR A 37 -20.21 16.29 47.18
C THR A 37 -20.72 17.74 47.14
N ALA A 38 -21.96 17.94 47.58
CA ALA A 38 -22.58 19.24 47.75
C ALA A 38 -21.92 20.03 48.89
N MET A 39 -21.66 21.32 48.68
CA MET A 39 -21.43 22.28 49.76
C MET A 39 -22.22 23.57 49.52
N SER A 40 -22.63 24.15 50.65
CA SER A 40 -23.75 25.06 50.88
C SER A 40 -23.51 26.52 50.47
N ARG A 41 -24.61 27.18 50.14
CA ARG A 41 -24.80 28.63 50.04
C ARG A 41 -24.41 29.35 51.35
N THR A 42 -23.37 30.18 51.37
CA THR A 42 -23.37 31.45 52.15
C THR A 42 -22.26 32.40 51.67
N GLN A 43 -22.67 33.59 51.20
CA GLN A 43 -22.01 34.91 51.28
C GLN A 43 -20.54 35.12 50.84
N ALA A 44 -20.34 36.00 49.84
CA ALA A 44 -19.41 37.13 49.94
C ALA A 44 -19.67 38.16 48.83
N PHE A 45 -19.78 39.42 49.26
CA PHE A 45 -20.10 40.64 48.52
C PHE A 45 -18.79 41.34 48.07
N LEU A 46 -18.84 42.12 46.98
CA LEU A 46 -17.93 43.21 46.54
C LEU A 46 -16.42 42.96 46.34
N LEU A 47 -15.98 42.97 45.07
CA LEU A 47 -14.88 43.85 44.59
C LEU A 47 -14.91 43.97 43.05
N VAL A 48 -15.03 45.21 42.58
CA VAL A 48 -14.74 45.62 41.20
C VAL A 48 -13.23 45.78 41.09
N GLU A 49 -12.55 45.03 40.21
CA GLU A 49 -11.31 45.53 39.57
C GLU A 49 -10.89 44.72 38.33
N THR A 50 -10.59 45.48 37.28
CA THR A 50 -9.78 45.24 36.06
C THR A 50 -9.79 43.85 35.39
N ARG A 51 -10.40 43.79 34.21
CA ARG A 51 -10.19 42.72 33.22
C ARG A 51 -8.74 42.79 32.70
N ALA A 52 -7.87 41.92 33.17
CA ALA A 52 -6.61 41.62 32.50
C ALA A 52 -6.88 41.02 31.10
N PRO A 53 -6.14 41.42 30.05
CA PRO A 53 -6.33 40.85 28.73
C PRO A 53 -5.86 39.39 28.74
N ARG A 54 -6.74 38.51 28.25
CA ARG A 54 -6.48 37.08 28.03
C ARG A 54 -5.23 36.92 27.18
N GLU A 55 -4.16 36.39 27.77
CA GLU A 55 -2.92 36.03 27.07
C GLU A 55 -3.27 35.12 25.88
N LYS A 56 -2.96 35.56 24.67
CA LYS A 56 -3.12 34.75 23.46
C LYS A 56 -2.04 33.67 23.51
N ASN A 57 -2.43 32.44 23.82
CA ASN A 57 -1.58 31.26 23.68
C ASN A 57 -1.02 31.18 22.26
N HIS A 58 0.20 31.69 22.07
CA HIS A 58 0.97 31.50 20.85
C HIS A 58 1.64 30.14 20.95
N HIS A 59 1.15 29.18 20.16
CA HIS A 59 1.88 27.92 19.96
C HIS A 59 3.15 28.24 19.16
N VAL A 60 4.30 28.22 19.84
CA VAL A 60 5.62 28.48 19.26
C VAL A 60 6.20 27.14 18.81
N THR A 61 6.41 26.96 17.51
CA THR A 61 7.30 25.90 16.99
C THR A 61 8.75 26.40 17.05
N SER A 62 9.71 25.50 17.30
CA SER A 62 11.12 25.78 17.63
C SER A 62 11.93 26.60 16.63
N ASN A 63 11.38 26.98 15.47
CA ASN A 63 12.11 27.63 14.38
C ASN A 63 11.56 29.01 13.98
N GLY A 64 11.04 29.80 14.93
CA GLY A 64 10.81 31.26 14.79
C GLY A 64 9.82 31.75 13.72
N ASN A 65 9.43 30.93 12.75
CA ASN A 65 8.52 31.28 11.68
C ASN A 65 7.09 30.92 12.08
N LYS A 66 6.33 31.91 12.57
CA LYS A 66 4.88 31.82 12.70
C LYS A 66 4.28 31.89 11.30
N LEU A 67 3.91 30.75 10.70
CA LEU A 67 2.99 30.76 9.56
C LEU A 67 1.68 31.41 10.03
N PRO A 68 1.22 32.52 9.43
CA PRO A 68 0.03 33.21 9.91
C PRO A 68 -1.18 32.32 9.66
N MET A 69 -1.87 31.94 10.74
CA MET A 69 -3.19 31.32 10.63
C MET A 69 -4.13 32.29 9.89
N PRO A 70 -4.75 31.88 8.78
CA PRO A 70 -5.65 32.77 8.04
C PRO A 70 -6.82 33.17 8.94
N THR A 71 -7.08 34.47 8.98
CA THR A 71 -8.22 35.05 9.68
C THR A 71 -9.53 34.66 8.98
N ILE A 72 -10.64 34.68 9.72
CA ILE A 72 -11.97 34.37 9.17
C ILE A 72 -12.29 35.31 7.99
N ASN A 73 -11.96 36.60 8.11
CA ASN A 73 -12.19 37.57 7.03
C ASN A 73 -11.36 37.27 5.76
N GLN A 74 -10.16 36.70 5.90
CA GLN A 74 -9.38 36.21 4.76
C GLN A 74 -10.04 35.01 4.10
N LEU A 75 -10.59 34.07 4.89
CA LEU A 75 -11.32 32.92 4.36
C LEU A 75 -12.66 33.30 3.71
N VAL A 76 -13.29 34.38 4.18
CA VAL A 76 -14.51 34.94 3.58
C VAL A 76 -14.20 35.61 2.23
N ARG A 77 -13.05 36.30 2.11
CA ARG A 77 -12.61 36.93 0.85
C ARG A 77 -12.00 35.93 -0.14
N HIS A 78 -11.28 34.95 0.38
CA HIS A 78 -10.59 33.91 -0.37
C HIS A 78 -10.89 32.56 0.28
N GLY A 79 -11.89 31.87 -0.28
CA GLY A 79 -12.25 30.52 0.15
C GLY A 79 -11.06 29.55 0.06
N ARG A 80 -11.12 28.44 0.79
CA ARG A 80 -10.10 27.39 0.68
C ARG A 80 -10.22 26.71 -0.67
N GLU A 81 -9.11 26.60 -1.38
CA GLU A 81 -9.02 25.83 -2.61
C GLU A 81 -8.55 24.41 -2.32
N VAL A 82 -9.17 23.44 -2.98
CA VAL A 82 -8.74 22.04 -2.92
C VAL A 82 -7.72 21.80 -4.02
N GLU A 83 -6.55 21.27 -3.67
CA GLU A 83 -5.54 20.94 -4.67
C GLU A 83 -6.04 19.81 -5.59
N PRO A 84 -6.03 20.00 -6.92
CA PRO A 84 -6.49 18.99 -7.86
C PRO A 84 -5.51 17.82 -7.90
N THR A 85 -5.99 16.62 -7.55
CA THR A 85 -5.18 15.39 -7.62
C THR A 85 -5.27 14.73 -8.98
N LYS A 86 -4.12 14.32 -9.54
CA LYS A 86 -4.06 13.63 -10.83
C LYS A 86 -4.04 12.11 -10.63
N SER A 87 -4.79 11.39 -11.46
CA SER A 87 -4.78 9.92 -11.44
C SER A 87 -3.40 9.36 -11.82
N LYS A 88 -2.98 8.31 -11.10
CA LYS A 88 -1.76 7.55 -11.43
C LYS A 88 -1.92 6.71 -12.71
N SER A 89 -3.14 6.53 -13.21
CA SER A 89 -3.48 5.73 -14.39
C SER A 89 -4.50 6.45 -15.29
N PRO A 90 -4.12 7.57 -15.95
CA PRO A 90 -5.04 8.43 -16.70
C PRO A 90 -5.68 7.73 -17.91
N ALA A 91 -4.95 6.82 -18.58
CA ALA A 91 -5.47 6.13 -19.77
C ALA A 91 -6.62 5.16 -19.46
N MET A 92 -6.85 4.84 -18.18
CA MET A 92 -7.96 4.00 -17.78
C MET A 92 -9.29 4.76 -17.71
N GLN A 93 -9.29 6.10 -17.66
CA GLN A 93 -10.49 6.94 -17.53
C GLN A 93 -11.49 6.40 -16.49
N ASN A 94 -11.01 6.17 -15.26
CA ASN A 94 -11.78 5.61 -14.13
C ASN A 94 -12.34 4.19 -14.31
N CYS A 95 -12.02 3.49 -15.40
CA CYS A 95 -12.28 2.05 -15.52
C CYS A 95 -11.24 1.23 -14.73
N PRO A 96 -11.62 0.13 -14.06
CA PRO A 96 -10.67 -0.72 -13.34
C PRO A 96 -9.73 -1.48 -14.30
N GLN A 97 -10.28 -1.91 -15.44
CA GLN A 97 -9.62 -2.72 -16.45
C GLN A 97 -10.09 -2.27 -17.84
N ARG A 98 -9.23 -2.40 -18.84
CA ARG A 98 -9.56 -2.00 -20.21
C ARG A 98 -8.94 -2.95 -21.22
N ARG A 99 -9.73 -3.33 -22.21
CA ARG A 99 -9.26 -4.17 -23.33
C ARG A 99 -8.37 -3.33 -24.25
N GLY A 100 -7.36 -3.96 -24.82
CA GLY A 100 -6.50 -3.39 -25.86
C GLY A 100 -5.84 -4.46 -26.71
N VAL A 101 -5.18 -4.01 -27.78
CA VAL A 101 -4.47 -4.86 -28.73
C VAL A 101 -2.97 -4.54 -28.65
N CYS A 102 -2.14 -5.57 -28.58
CA CYS A 102 -0.68 -5.42 -28.60
C CYS A 102 -0.21 -4.93 -29.97
N THR A 103 0.49 -3.80 -30.00
CA THR A 103 1.16 -3.28 -31.21
C THR A 103 2.56 -3.84 -31.34
N ARG A 104 3.30 -3.95 -30.22
CA ARG A 104 4.66 -4.49 -30.19
C ARG A 104 4.95 -5.15 -28.85
N VAL A 105 5.56 -6.32 -28.87
CA VAL A 105 6.04 -7.02 -27.66
C VAL A 105 7.56 -7.01 -27.66
N TYR A 106 8.18 -6.53 -26.59
CA TYR A 106 9.64 -6.36 -26.51
C TYR A 106 10.14 -6.38 -25.07
N THR A 107 11.46 -6.37 -24.90
CA THR A 107 12.10 -6.29 -23.59
C THR A 107 12.73 -4.91 -23.37
N THR A 108 12.73 -4.46 -22.11
CA THR A 108 13.34 -3.19 -21.69
C THR A 108 14.22 -3.40 -20.47
N THR A 109 15.36 -2.72 -20.42
CA THR A 109 16.22 -2.67 -19.25
C THR A 109 15.66 -1.68 -18.21
N PRO A 110 15.76 -1.98 -16.90
CA PRO A 110 15.31 -1.10 -15.84
C PRO A 110 16.25 0.07 -15.59
N LYS A 111 15.77 1.06 -14.83
CA LYS A 111 16.63 2.11 -14.28
C LYS A 111 17.65 1.51 -13.30
N LYS A 112 18.85 2.09 -13.25
CA LYS A 112 19.86 1.84 -12.20
C LYS A 112 19.20 2.06 -10.81
N PRO A 113 19.46 1.25 -9.77
CA PRO A 113 20.54 0.26 -9.57
C PRO A 113 20.24 -1.16 -10.08
N ASN A 114 19.05 -1.40 -10.62
CA ASN A 114 18.61 -2.74 -10.98
C ASN A 114 19.13 -3.13 -12.37
N SER A 115 19.31 -4.43 -12.59
CA SER A 115 19.63 -5.02 -13.89
C SER A 115 18.71 -6.22 -14.13
N ALA A 116 18.07 -6.28 -15.29
CA ALA A 116 17.22 -7.38 -15.76
C ALA A 116 16.68 -7.08 -17.17
N LEU A 117 16.14 -8.10 -17.84
CA LEU A 117 15.27 -7.91 -19.01
C LEU A 117 13.81 -7.97 -18.57
N ARG A 118 13.13 -6.81 -18.59
CA ARG A 118 11.71 -6.73 -18.26
C ARG A 118 10.88 -6.86 -19.52
N LYS A 119 9.95 -7.82 -19.54
CA LYS A 119 9.02 -8.07 -20.66
C LYS A 119 7.89 -7.04 -20.63
N VAL A 120 7.71 -6.30 -21.72
CA VAL A 120 6.69 -5.26 -21.87
C VAL A 120 5.99 -5.37 -23.22
N ALA A 121 4.79 -4.80 -23.31
CA ALA A 121 4.08 -4.64 -24.57
C ALA A 121 3.58 -3.21 -24.73
N LYS A 122 3.70 -2.67 -25.94
CA LYS A 122 2.97 -1.48 -26.36
C LYS A 122 1.57 -1.91 -26.75
N VAL A 123 0.55 -1.35 -26.11
CA VAL A 123 -0.85 -1.74 -26.24
C VAL A 123 -1.67 -0.54 -26.64
N ARG A 124 -2.45 -0.66 -27.70
CA ARG A 124 -3.48 0.31 -28.07
C ARG A 124 -4.79 -0.08 -27.38
N LEU A 125 -5.21 0.74 -26.43
CA LEU A 125 -6.46 0.53 -25.69
C LEU A 125 -7.67 0.88 -26.55
N THR A 126 -8.83 0.37 -26.16
CA THR A 126 -10.13 0.63 -26.81
C THR A 126 -10.52 2.12 -26.86
N ASN A 127 -9.97 2.98 -25.99
CA ASN A 127 -10.16 4.43 -26.04
C ASN A 127 -9.16 5.18 -26.94
N GLY A 128 -8.36 4.46 -27.73
CA GLY A 128 -7.38 5.06 -28.64
C GLY A 128 -6.05 5.42 -27.98
N PHE A 129 -5.93 5.35 -26.66
CA PHE A 129 -4.65 5.61 -25.99
C PHE A 129 -3.66 4.47 -26.22
N GLU A 130 -2.44 4.81 -26.61
CA GLU A 130 -1.32 3.88 -26.66
C GLU A 130 -0.55 3.92 -25.35
N VAL A 131 -0.41 2.77 -24.71
CA VAL A 131 0.26 2.65 -23.41
C VAL A 131 1.27 1.52 -23.40
N ILE A 132 2.33 1.67 -22.60
CA ILE A 132 3.28 0.59 -22.34
C ILE A 132 2.83 -0.15 -21.09
N SER A 133 2.60 -1.45 -21.23
CA SER A 133 2.11 -2.33 -20.18
C SER A 133 3.12 -3.43 -19.85
N TYR A 134 3.29 -3.71 -18.57
CA TYR A 134 4.20 -4.76 -18.10
C TYR A 134 3.55 -6.15 -18.15
N ILE A 135 4.31 -7.12 -18.65
CA ILE A 135 3.92 -8.53 -18.67
C ILE A 135 4.51 -9.19 -17.41
N GLY A 136 3.65 -9.44 -16.43
CA GLY A 136 4.05 -10.03 -15.16
C GLY A 136 4.28 -11.54 -15.23
N GLY A 137 5.22 -12.03 -14.44
CA GLY A 137 5.51 -13.45 -14.28
C GLY A 137 6.57 -14.01 -15.24
N GLU A 138 6.74 -15.32 -15.17
CA GLU A 138 7.69 -16.08 -16.00
C GLU A 138 7.04 -16.50 -17.31
N GLY A 139 7.78 -16.38 -18.42
CA GLY A 139 7.25 -16.62 -19.77
C GLY A 139 6.05 -15.77 -20.18
N HIS A 140 5.73 -15.75 -21.47
CA HIS A 140 4.47 -15.24 -22.05
C HIS A 140 4.33 -15.77 -23.48
N ASN A 141 3.11 -15.78 -24.04
CA ASN A 141 2.88 -16.17 -25.44
C ASN A 141 2.50 -14.98 -26.35
N LEU A 142 2.49 -13.74 -25.84
CA LEU A 142 1.94 -12.61 -26.58
C LEU A 142 2.76 -12.32 -27.82
N GLN A 143 2.04 -12.03 -28.89
CA GLN A 143 2.57 -11.61 -30.17
C GLN A 143 1.98 -10.24 -30.52
N GLU A 144 2.36 -9.73 -31.68
CA GLU A 144 1.66 -8.60 -32.27
C GLU A 144 0.20 -8.99 -32.53
N HIS A 145 -0.70 -8.01 -32.40
CA HIS A 145 -2.15 -8.17 -32.54
C HIS A 145 -2.87 -9.03 -31.49
N SER A 146 -2.15 -9.62 -30.53
CA SER A 146 -2.82 -10.31 -29.41
C SER A 146 -3.68 -9.33 -28.61
N VAL A 147 -4.89 -9.76 -28.27
CA VAL A 147 -5.85 -9.00 -27.48
C VAL A 147 -5.62 -9.27 -26.01
N VAL A 148 -5.49 -8.21 -25.23
CA VAL A 148 -5.11 -8.28 -23.82
C VAL A 148 -5.99 -7.39 -22.95
N LEU A 149 -6.12 -7.79 -21.69
CA LEU A 149 -6.80 -7.00 -20.67
C LEU A 149 -5.77 -6.28 -19.80
N VAL A 150 -5.83 -4.95 -19.79
CA VAL A 150 -4.89 -4.08 -19.09
C VAL A 150 -5.52 -3.56 -17.80
N ARG A 151 -4.74 -3.48 -16.73
CA ARG A 151 -5.10 -2.88 -15.46
C ARG A 151 -4.07 -1.83 -15.03
N GLY A 152 -4.47 -0.94 -14.12
CA GLY A 152 -3.56 0.01 -13.49
C GLY A 152 -2.46 -0.65 -12.67
N GLY A 153 -1.28 -0.02 -12.64
CA GLY A 153 -0.21 -0.35 -11.71
C GLY A 153 1.17 0.01 -12.29
N ARG A 154 1.92 0.84 -11.56
CA ARG A 154 3.23 1.30 -12.00
C ARG A 154 4.32 0.30 -11.65
N VAL A 155 5.17 -0.01 -12.63
CA VAL A 155 6.42 -0.71 -12.38
C VAL A 155 7.44 0.32 -11.90
N LYS A 156 7.92 0.18 -10.65
CA LYS A 156 8.84 1.15 -10.02
C LYS A 156 10.17 1.28 -10.76
N ASP A 157 10.61 0.19 -11.38
CA ASP A 157 11.90 0.07 -12.04
C ASP A 157 11.91 0.62 -13.46
N LEU A 158 10.76 0.63 -14.13
CA LEU A 158 10.63 1.05 -15.53
C LEU A 158 10.00 2.45 -15.59
N PRO A 159 10.72 3.46 -16.08
CA PRO A 159 10.09 4.75 -16.36
C PRO A 159 9.05 4.59 -17.49
N GLY A 160 7.93 5.31 -17.38
CA GLY A 160 6.85 5.27 -18.39
C GLY A 160 5.90 4.07 -18.31
N VAL A 161 6.26 2.97 -17.64
CA VAL A 161 5.41 1.76 -17.55
C VAL A 161 4.46 1.85 -16.35
N ARG A 162 3.23 2.30 -16.62
CA ARG A 162 2.20 2.62 -15.61
C ARG A 162 1.07 1.58 -15.50
N TYR A 163 1.12 0.55 -16.34
CA TYR A 163 0.06 -0.44 -16.48
C TYR A 163 0.60 -1.86 -16.46
N HIS A 164 -0.25 -2.80 -16.09
CA HIS A 164 0.02 -4.24 -16.10
C HIS A 164 -0.99 -4.97 -16.97
N ILE A 165 -0.54 -6.01 -17.66
CA ILE A 165 -1.45 -6.94 -18.33
C ILE A 165 -1.92 -7.99 -17.32
N VAL A 166 -3.21 -8.29 -17.33
CA VAL A 166 -3.83 -9.35 -16.51
C VAL A 166 -3.52 -10.71 -17.13
N ARG A 167 -2.94 -11.62 -16.34
CA ARG A 167 -2.63 -13.00 -16.78
C ARG A 167 -3.87 -13.89 -16.73
N GLY A 168 -3.98 -14.83 -17.67
CA GLY A 168 -5.09 -15.78 -17.75
C GLY A 168 -6.39 -15.17 -18.26
N SER A 169 -6.30 -14.06 -18.99
CA SER A 169 -7.44 -13.33 -19.56
C SER A 169 -7.18 -13.04 -21.03
N LEU A 170 -8.21 -13.19 -21.87
CA LEU A 170 -8.12 -13.08 -23.32
C LEU A 170 -6.97 -13.96 -23.86
N ASP A 171 -6.09 -13.42 -24.70
CA ASP A 171 -5.04 -14.21 -25.36
C ASP A 171 -3.84 -14.49 -24.44
N LEU A 172 -3.70 -13.75 -23.33
CA LEU A 172 -2.58 -13.93 -22.41
C LEU A 172 -2.81 -15.12 -21.47
N GLN A 173 -2.08 -16.20 -21.74
CA GLN A 173 -2.10 -17.39 -20.89
C GLN A 173 -1.52 -17.14 -19.49
N GLY A 174 -1.99 -17.93 -18.52
CA GLY A 174 -1.45 -17.96 -17.16
C GLY A 174 0.03 -18.37 -17.13
N VAL A 175 0.68 -18.18 -15.97
CA VAL A 175 2.06 -18.68 -15.77
C VAL A 175 1.99 -20.19 -15.51
N LYS A 176 2.78 -20.97 -16.27
CA LYS A 176 2.89 -22.43 -16.10
C LYS A 176 3.52 -22.77 -14.74
N ASP A 177 3.12 -23.90 -14.16
CA ASP A 177 3.69 -24.49 -12.93
C ASP A 177 3.74 -23.59 -11.68
N ARG A 178 2.98 -22.48 -11.68
CA ARG A 178 2.92 -21.57 -10.55
C ARG A 178 2.13 -22.21 -9.40
N LYS A 179 2.82 -22.55 -8.30
CA LYS A 179 2.17 -23.13 -7.09
C LYS A 179 1.68 -22.05 -6.10
N GLN A 180 2.36 -20.90 -6.03
CA GLN A 180 2.09 -19.80 -5.09
C GLN A 180 1.60 -18.53 -5.78
N SER A 181 0.73 -17.75 -5.10
CA SER A 181 0.11 -16.53 -5.66
C SER A 181 -0.60 -16.75 -7.00
N ARG A 182 -1.22 -17.92 -7.16
CA ARG A 182 -1.80 -18.43 -8.40
C ARG A 182 -2.84 -17.52 -9.04
N SER A 183 -3.72 -16.92 -8.23
CA SER A 183 -4.79 -16.03 -8.67
C SER A 183 -4.27 -14.81 -9.42
N LYS A 184 -3.12 -14.26 -9.00
CA LYS A 184 -2.49 -13.09 -9.65
C LYS A 184 -1.94 -13.40 -11.04
N TYR A 185 -1.53 -14.64 -11.27
CA TYR A 185 -0.86 -15.07 -12.50
C TYR A 185 -1.72 -15.99 -13.37
N GLY A 186 -3.03 -16.11 -13.10
CA GLY A 186 -3.97 -16.88 -13.91
C GLY A 186 -3.72 -18.40 -13.90
N ALA A 187 -3.10 -18.94 -12.83
CA ALA A 187 -2.79 -20.36 -12.74
C ALA A 187 -3.90 -21.16 -12.02
N LYS A 188 -4.49 -22.15 -12.70
CA LYS A 188 -5.52 -23.04 -12.13
C LYS A 188 -4.96 -23.92 -11.01
N ARG A 189 -5.84 -24.48 -10.17
CA ARG A 189 -5.43 -25.39 -9.08
C ARG A 189 -5.03 -26.72 -9.70
N PRO A 190 -3.80 -27.21 -9.48
CA PRO A 190 -3.45 -28.55 -9.95
C PRO A 190 -4.37 -29.57 -9.26
N LYS A 191 -4.87 -30.52 -10.03
CA LYS A 191 -5.53 -31.70 -9.49
C LYS A 191 -4.44 -32.55 -8.83
N LYS A 192 -4.63 -32.88 -7.56
CA LYS A 192 -3.81 -33.84 -6.84
C LYS A 192 -4.51 -35.19 -6.89
#